data_AF-A0A8H4CN11-F1
#
_entry.id   AF-A0A8H4CN11-F1
#
_cell.length_a   1.000
_cell.length_b   1.000
_cell.length_c   1.000
_cell.angle_alpha   90.00
_cell.angle_beta   90.00
_cell.angle_gamma   90.00
#
_symmetry.space_group_name_H-M   'P 1'
#
loop_
_entity.id
_entity.type
_entity.pdbx_description
1 polymer ?
#
loop_
_entity_poly.entity_id
_entity_poly.type
_entity_poly.pdbx_seq_one_letter_code
_entity_poly.pdbx_strand_id
1 'polypeptide(L)'
;MFACHTIIGVVTSLAMLAAPVSARTWAGGVDMNAACTSQWGVAFHAQNDKGDNDANSAYDWYCTNGNDRRNLDVGAFCAGRYGGNAYADPQGKKKYDWGCYYP
;
A
#
# COMPACT_ATOMS: atom_id res chain seq x y z
N MET A 1 24.56 22.18 62.15
CA MET A 1 23.58 22.33 61.07
C MET A 1 24.23 21.83 59.79
N PHE A 2 23.80 20.68 59.25
CA PHE A 2 24.23 20.19 57.94
C PHE A 2 22.97 19.81 57.17
N ALA A 3 22.66 20.59 56.15
CA ALA A 3 21.54 20.39 55.22
C ALA A 3 21.91 19.22 54.26
N CYS A 4 21.10 18.18 54.09
CA CYS A 4 19.80 18.06 53.42
C CYS A 4 19.89 17.84 51.90
N HIS A 5 19.29 16.73 51.48
CA HIS A 5 18.80 16.36 50.14
C HIS A 5 19.75 15.62 49.19
N THR A 6 19.74 14.30 49.34
CA THR A 6 20.08 13.32 48.30
C THR A 6 19.03 13.40 47.18
N ILE A 7 19.40 13.90 45.99
CA ILE A 7 18.53 13.87 44.81
C ILE A 7 18.70 12.51 44.14
N ILE A 8 17.80 11.57 44.45
CA ILE A 8 17.67 10.32 43.69
C ILE A 8 16.79 10.64 42.48
N GLY A 9 17.42 11.11 41.41
CA GLY A 9 16.77 11.28 40.11
C GLY A 9 16.55 9.92 39.46
N VAL A 10 15.32 9.41 39.54
CA VAL A 10 14.91 8.22 38.79
C VAL A 10 14.85 8.60 37.31
N VAL A 11 15.84 8.17 36.54
CA VAL A 11 15.80 8.27 35.08
C VAL A 11 14.87 7.17 34.58
N THR A 12 13.58 7.46 34.49
CA THR A 12 12.60 6.61 33.81
C THR A 12 13.00 6.52 32.34
N SER A 13 13.77 5.49 32.02
CA SER A 13 14.16 5.16 30.66
C SER A 13 12.88 4.78 29.93
N LEU A 14 12.38 5.72 29.12
CA LEU A 14 11.24 5.49 28.23
C LEU A 14 11.71 4.50 27.15
N ALA A 15 11.61 3.21 27.45
CA ALA A 15 11.76 2.15 26.47
C ALA A 15 10.61 2.33 25.49
N MET A 16 10.86 3.08 24.41
CA MET A 16 10.00 3.05 23.23
C MET A 16 9.95 1.60 22.79
N LEU A 17 8.83 0.92 23.03
CA LEU A 17 8.54 -0.34 22.37
C LEU A 17 8.45 -0.03 20.88
N ALA A 18 9.60 -0.10 20.20
CA ALA A 18 9.65 -0.28 18.77
C ALA A 18 9.02 -1.65 18.51
N ALA A 19 7.69 -1.68 18.42
CA ALA A 19 6.99 -2.80 17.84
C ALA A 19 7.65 -3.05 16.48
N PRO A 20 8.00 -4.30 16.14
CA PRO A 20 8.54 -4.57 14.82
C PRO A 20 7.49 -4.07 13.82
N VAL A 21 7.88 -3.16 12.93
CA VAL A 21 7.15 -2.96 11.68
C VAL A 21 7.14 -4.34 11.06
N SER A 22 5.98 -5.02 11.07
CA SER A 22 5.83 -6.31 10.41
C SER A 22 6.37 -6.14 9.00
N ALA A 23 7.48 -6.81 8.72
CA ALA A 23 8.12 -6.78 7.42
C ALA A 23 7.20 -7.56 6.48
N ARG A 24 6.26 -6.84 5.89
CA ARG A 24 5.37 -7.38 4.88
C ARG A 24 6.17 -8.09 3.80
N THR A 25 5.70 -9.26 3.40
CA THR A 25 6.40 -10.07 2.42
C THR A 25 5.91 -9.71 1.02
N TRP A 26 6.82 -9.40 0.10
CA TRP A 26 6.47 -9.13 -1.30
C TRP A 26 5.90 -10.39 -1.97
N ALA A 27 4.67 -10.30 -2.48
CA ALA A 27 4.04 -11.35 -3.27
C ALA A 27 4.30 -11.16 -4.77
N GLY A 28 4.21 -9.92 -5.25
CA GLY A 28 4.43 -9.59 -6.66
C GLY A 28 3.87 -8.23 -7.08
N GLY A 29 4.18 -7.82 -8.30
CA GLY A 29 3.68 -6.57 -8.88
C GLY A 29 2.21 -6.67 -9.30
N VAL A 30 1.62 -5.51 -9.59
CA VAL A 30 0.25 -5.40 -10.11
C VAL A 30 0.30 -5.08 -11.61
N ASP A 31 -0.17 -6.00 -12.43
CA ASP A 31 -0.50 -5.71 -13.82
C ASP A 31 -1.90 -5.11 -13.88
N MET A 32 -1.96 -3.79 -14.09
CA MET A 32 -3.22 -3.03 -14.10
C MET A 32 -4.17 -3.50 -15.19
N ASN A 33 -3.65 -3.86 -16.37
CA ASN A 33 -4.48 -4.34 -17.48
C ASN A 33 -5.07 -5.71 -17.17
N ALA A 34 -4.25 -6.63 -16.65
CA ALA A 34 -4.73 -7.94 -16.21
C ALA A 34 -5.78 -7.79 -15.10
N ALA A 35 -5.60 -6.85 -14.17
CA ALA A 35 -6.58 -6.55 -13.14
C ALA A 35 -7.90 -6.02 -13.72
N CYS A 36 -7.87 -5.09 -14.68
CA CYS A 36 -9.07 -4.63 -15.37
C CYS A 36 -9.79 -5.74 -16.12
N THR A 37 -9.05 -6.50 -16.92
CA THR A 37 -9.61 -7.61 -17.70
C THR A 37 -10.21 -8.69 -16.79
N SER A 38 -9.58 -8.97 -15.64
CA SER A 38 -10.11 -9.92 -14.67
C SER A 38 -11.41 -9.46 -13.99
N GLN A 39 -11.60 -8.15 -13.81
CA GLN A 39 -12.76 -7.60 -13.10
C GLN A 39 -13.93 -7.26 -14.02
N TRP A 40 -13.65 -6.78 -15.23
CA TRP A 40 -14.65 -6.21 -16.13
C TRP A 40 -14.69 -6.89 -17.51
N GLY A 41 -13.79 -7.85 -17.76
CA GLY A 41 -13.70 -8.59 -19.02
C GLY A 41 -12.72 -7.97 -20.02
N VAL A 42 -12.44 -8.73 -21.09
CA VAL A 42 -11.37 -8.45 -22.07
C VAL A 42 -11.54 -7.15 -22.86
N ALA A 43 -12.72 -6.54 -22.84
CA ALA A 43 -12.98 -5.26 -23.48
C ALA A 43 -12.45 -4.07 -22.66
N PHE A 44 -12.12 -4.27 -21.38
CA PHE A 44 -11.62 -3.23 -20.50
C PHE A 44 -10.09 -3.31 -20.34
N HIS A 45 -9.45 -2.16 -20.50
CA HIS A 45 -8.03 -1.94 -20.23
C HIS A 45 -7.84 -0.86 -19.18
N ALA A 46 -6.68 -0.85 -18.54
CA ALA A 46 -6.34 0.10 -17.51
C ALA A 46 -5.83 1.41 -18.09
N GLN A 47 -6.27 2.52 -17.51
CA GLN A 47 -5.77 3.86 -17.80
C GLN A 47 -5.52 4.64 -16.51
N ASN A 48 -4.64 5.63 -16.62
CA ASN A 48 -4.33 6.58 -15.58
C ASN A 48 -3.81 7.86 -16.24
N ASP A 49 -4.54 8.95 -16.06
CA ASP A 49 -4.31 10.21 -16.75
C ASP A 49 -3.25 11.08 -16.08
N LYS A 50 -2.66 10.61 -14.97
CA LYS A 50 -1.61 11.31 -14.24
C LYS A 50 -0.22 11.06 -14.83
N GLY A 51 0.66 12.03 -14.59
CA GLY A 51 2.09 11.86 -14.83
C GLY A 51 2.68 10.78 -13.93
N ASP A 52 3.73 10.12 -14.41
CA ASP A 52 4.30 8.94 -13.73
C ASP A 52 4.88 9.27 -12.34
N ASN A 53 5.25 10.52 -12.09
CA ASN A 53 5.79 11.00 -10.82
C ASN A 53 4.81 11.90 -10.03
N ASP A 54 3.57 12.04 -10.48
CA ASP A 54 2.59 12.86 -9.78
C ASP A 54 2.28 12.25 -8.42
N ALA A 55 2.18 13.09 -7.39
CA ALA A 55 1.85 12.64 -6.05
C ALA A 55 0.45 11.99 -6.03
N ASN A 56 0.35 10.83 -5.36
CA ASN A 56 -0.88 10.04 -5.24
C ASN A 56 -1.44 9.46 -6.55
N SER A 57 -0.71 9.55 -7.66
CA SER A 57 -1.12 8.97 -8.96
C SER A 57 -1.38 7.47 -8.93
N ALA A 58 -0.89 6.74 -7.92
CA ALA A 58 -1.27 5.34 -7.70
C ALA A 58 -2.79 5.15 -7.61
N TYR A 59 -3.54 6.09 -7.01
CA TYR A 59 -4.97 5.90 -6.76
C TYR A 59 -5.86 6.35 -7.93
N ASP A 60 -5.26 6.90 -9.00
CA ASP A 60 -5.97 7.41 -10.18
C ASP A 60 -6.16 6.36 -11.29
N TRP A 61 -5.79 5.09 -11.04
CA TRP A 61 -6.05 4.02 -12.00
C TRP A 61 -7.54 3.70 -12.13
N TYR A 62 -7.97 3.48 -13.36
CA TYR A 62 -9.33 3.07 -13.68
C TYR A 62 -9.34 2.12 -14.87
N CYS A 63 -10.47 1.45 -15.08
CA CYS A 63 -10.72 0.61 -16.24
C CYS A 63 -11.62 1.34 -17.23
N THR A 64 -11.31 1.22 -18.53
CA THR A 64 -12.15 1.77 -19.59
C THR A 64 -12.18 0.85 -20.80
N ASN A 65 -13.28 0.88 -21.54
CA ASN A 65 -13.42 0.26 -22.87
C ASN A 65 -13.54 1.34 -23.97
N GLY A 66 -13.27 2.61 -23.63
CA GLY A 66 -13.46 3.79 -24.49
C GLY A 66 -14.84 4.46 -24.37
N ASN A 67 -15.88 3.71 -23.96
CA ASN A 67 -17.24 4.24 -23.78
C ASN A 67 -17.62 4.38 -22.30
N ASP A 68 -17.19 3.43 -21.48
CA ASP A 68 -17.51 3.33 -20.05
C ASP A 68 -16.24 3.42 -19.20
N ARG A 69 -16.36 4.08 -18.05
CA ARG A 69 -15.32 4.10 -17.02
C ARG A 69 -15.76 3.29 -15.79
N ARG A 70 -14.90 2.40 -15.30
CA ARG A 70 -15.10 1.58 -14.10
C ARG A 70 -13.93 1.74 -13.14
N ASN A 71 -14.17 1.48 -11.86
CA ASN A 71 -13.11 1.44 -10.86
C ASN A 71 -12.19 0.23 -11.08
N LEU A 72 -10.92 0.38 -10.74
CA LEU A 72 -9.96 -0.71 -10.66
C LEU A 72 -9.73 -1.06 -9.19
N ASP A 73 -10.15 -2.26 -8.76
CA ASP A 73 -9.85 -2.75 -7.41
C ASP A 73 -8.55 -3.56 -7.41
N VAL A 74 -7.45 -2.90 -7.07
CA VAL A 74 -6.13 -3.54 -6.97
C VAL A 74 -6.06 -4.53 -5.79
N GLY A 75 -6.81 -4.27 -4.72
CA GLY A 75 -6.87 -5.15 -3.54
C GLY A 75 -7.52 -6.48 -3.88
N ALA A 76 -8.68 -6.44 -4.55
CA ALA A 76 -9.36 -7.64 -5.04
C ALA A 76 -8.49 -8.42 -6.03
N PHE A 77 -7.73 -7.74 -6.90
CA PHE A 77 -6.76 -8.39 -7.77
C PHE A 77 -5.67 -9.13 -6.98
N CYS A 78 -5.03 -8.49 -6.01
CA CYS A 78 -4.00 -9.13 -5.19
C CYS A 78 -4.54 -10.35 -4.43
N ALA A 79 -5.71 -10.21 -3.80
CA ALA A 79 -6.37 -11.30 -3.08
C ALA A 79 -6.74 -12.46 -4.01
N GLY A 80 -7.27 -12.17 -5.21
CA GLY A 80 -7.62 -13.21 -6.20
C GLY A 80 -6.40 -13.88 -6.85
N ARG A 81 -5.33 -13.13 -7.11
CA ARG A 81 -4.12 -13.61 -7.79
C ARG A 81 -3.24 -14.48 -6.89
N TYR A 82 -3.05 -14.04 -5.64
CA TYR A 82 -2.08 -14.64 -4.72
C TYR A 82 -2.73 -15.38 -3.53
N GLY A 83 -4.05 -15.24 -3.36
CA GLY A 83 -4.81 -15.92 -2.30
C GLY A 83 -4.43 -15.49 -0.89
N GLY A 84 -5.00 -16.19 0.09
CA GLY A 84 -4.72 -15.96 1.51
C GLY A 84 -5.03 -14.53 1.96
N ASN A 85 -4.11 -13.96 2.73
CA ASN A 85 -4.21 -12.58 3.24
C ASN A 85 -3.45 -11.57 2.36
N ALA A 86 -3.27 -11.87 1.06
CA ALA A 86 -2.59 -10.95 0.16
C ALA A 86 -3.37 -9.63 0.01
N TYR A 87 -2.67 -8.51 0.13
CA TYR A 87 -3.26 -7.17 0.03
C TYR A 87 -2.42 -6.26 -0.86
N ALA A 88 -3.03 -5.18 -1.35
CA ALA A 88 -2.38 -4.21 -2.21
C ALA A 88 -1.84 -3.02 -1.41
N ASP A 89 -0.64 -2.54 -1.76
CA ASP A 89 -0.08 -1.31 -1.23
C ASP A 89 0.82 -0.59 -2.25
N PRO A 90 0.70 0.75 -2.40
CA PRO A 90 1.43 1.48 -3.42
C PRO A 90 2.74 2.14 -2.97
N GLN A 91 3.37 1.77 -1.84
CA GLN A 91 4.77 2.09 -1.40
C GLN A 91 5.45 3.47 -1.57
N GLY A 92 4.76 4.44 -2.11
CA GLY A 92 5.32 5.67 -2.66
C GLY A 92 4.24 6.51 -3.35
N LYS A 93 3.10 5.87 -3.63
CA LYS A 93 1.85 6.46 -4.12
C LYS A 93 2.00 7.08 -5.51
N LYS A 94 3.08 6.79 -6.23
CA LYS A 94 3.22 7.12 -7.65
C LYS A 94 2.54 6.05 -8.49
N LYS A 95 2.27 6.41 -9.74
CA LYS A 95 1.46 5.66 -10.70
C LYS A 95 1.76 4.17 -10.74
N TYR A 96 3.03 3.78 -10.74
CA TYR A 96 3.44 2.37 -10.89
C TYR A 96 3.89 1.69 -9.59
N ASP A 97 3.67 2.31 -8.43
CA ASP A 97 4.23 1.81 -7.17
C ASP A 97 3.38 0.70 -6.51
N TRP A 98 2.25 0.30 -7.12
CA TRP A 98 1.40 -0.77 -6.59
C TRP A 98 2.10 -2.12 -6.57
N GLY A 99 2.06 -2.75 -5.40
CA GLY A 99 2.46 -4.14 -5.21
C GLY A 99 1.46 -4.92 -4.36
N CYS A 100 1.54 -6.24 -4.47
CA CYS A 100 0.85 -7.18 -3.62
C CYS A 100 1.79 -7.70 -2.53
N TYR A 101 1.28 -7.81 -1.31
CA TYR A 101 2.05 -8.19 -0.13
C TYR A 101 1.27 -9.15 0.76
N TYR A 102 1.97 -9.95 1.55
CA TYR A 102 1.42 -10.66 2.70
C TYR A 102 1.76 -9.89 4.00
N PRO A 103 0.89 -9.95 5.02
CA PRO A 103 1.08 -9.28 6.30
C PRO A 103 2.32 -9.76 7.08
#